data_AF-A0A443ZEG4-F1
#
_entry.id   AF-A0A443ZEG4-F1
#
_cell.length_a   1.000
_cell.length_b   1.000
_cell.length_c   1.000
_cell.angle_alpha   90.00
_cell.angle_beta   90.00
_cell.angle_gamma   90.00
#
_symmetry.space_group_name_H-M   'P 1'
#
loop_
_entity.id
_entity.type
_entity.pdbx_description
1 polymer ?
#
loop_
_entity_poly.entity_id
_entity_poly.type
_entity_poly.pdbx_seq_one_letter_code
_entity_poly.pdbx_strand_id
1 'polypeptide(L)'
;MILLTRRLSDAAQPSATVTLTLDVRIKSRVRVTLDDGREAGLMLERGQLIRGGELLGDETGSEVIRVLAAAEEVSTVRCADSLLLMRAAYHLGNRHVPLQIDDGFVRYQHDHVLDEMVRGLGLQVTVEQAPFEPEAGAYQSAPHSHSHSDHPFVRVAQH
;
A
#
# COMPACT_ATOMS: atom_id res chain seq x y z
N MET A 1 10.47 -4.35 25.23
CA MET A 1 9.79 -4.42 23.92
C MET A 1 9.51 -2.99 23.51
N ILE A 2 9.97 -2.58 22.33
CA ILE A 2 9.79 -1.20 21.83
C ILE A 2 8.31 -1.03 21.46
N LEU A 3 7.72 0.14 21.71
CA LEU A 3 6.34 0.44 21.32
C LEU A 3 6.33 1.63 20.37
N LEU A 4 5.94 1.40 19.11
CA LEU A 4 5.89 2.40 18.07
C LEU A 4 4.47 2.96 17.99
N THR A 5 4.30 4.20 18.45
CA THR A 5 2.98 4.82 18.67
C THR A 5 2.67 5.96 17.71
N ARG A 6 3.67 6.47 16.99
CA ARG A 6 3.51 7.62 16.10
C ARG A 6 4.31 7.50 14.81
N ARG A 7 3.82 8.18 13.78
CA ARG A 7 4.57 8.45 12.55
C ARG A 7 5.41 9.71 12.74
N LEU A 8 6.63 9.72 12.21
CA LEU A 8 7.57 10.82 12.30
C LEU A 8 7.76 11.45 10.91
N SER A 9 8.17 12.71 10.87
CA SER A 9 8.58 13.39 9.62
C SER A 9 9.94 12.88 9.13
N ASP A 10 10.18 12.95 7.81
CA ASP A 10 11.34 12.34 7.11
C ASP A 10 12.75 12.82 7.55
N ALA A 11 12.86 13.82 8.42
CA ALA A 11 14.13 14.41 8.85
C ALA A 11 14.84 13.64 9.99
N ALA A 12 14.24 12.61 10.56
CA ALA A 12 14.85 11.85 11.66
C ALA A 12 15.80 10.75 11.15
N GLN A 13 16.95 10.56 11.81
CA GLN A 13 17.83 9.43 11.49
C GLN A 13 17.29 8.13 12.10
N PRO A 14 17.06 7.07 11.30
CA PRO A 14 16.57 5.80 11.83
C PRO A 14 17.65 5.06 12.62
N SER A 15 17.29 4.56 13.79
CA SER A 15 18.11 3.67 14.61
C SER A 15 18.09 2.22 14.11
N ALA A 16 16.99 1.80 13.47
CA ALA A 16 16.86 0.49 12.83
C ALA A 16 15.76 0.51 11.74
N THR A 17 15.57 -0.64 11.09
CA THR A 17 14.53 -0.87 10.08
C THR A 17 13.60 -1.99 10.50
N VAL A 18 12.41 -2.01 9.91
CA VAL A 18 11.48 -3.13 9.99
C VAL A 18 10.91 -3.43 8.61
N THR A 19 11.12 -4.66 8.13
CA THR A 19 10.63 -5.10 6.82
C THR A 19 9.27 -5.80 6.96
N LEU A 20 8.22 -5.23 6.38
CA LEU A 20 6.83 -5.65 6.59
C LEU A 20 6.08 -5.90 5.28
N THR A 21 5.32 -7.00 5.23
CA THR A 21 4.36 -7.28 4.16
C THR A 21 3.15 -6.35 4.25
N LEU A 22 2.38 -6.24 3.17
CA LEU A 22 1.14 -5.45 3.12
C LEU A 22 0.18 -5.84 4.26
N ASP A 23 -0.03 -7.14 4.47
CA ASP A 23 -0.93 -7.67 5.51
C ASP A 23 -0.57 -7.21 6.93
N VAL A 24 0.71 -6.92 7.18
CA VAL A 24 1.16 -6.35 8.44
C VAL A 24 1.04 -4.83 8.42
N ARG A 25 1.36 -4.18 7.30
CA ARG A 25 1.31 -2.71 7.13
C ARG A 25 -0.09 -2.12 7.15
N ILE A 26 -1.13 -2.92 6.97
CA ILE A 26 -2.53 -2.50 7.15
C ILE A 26 -3.04 -2.66 8.59
N LYS A 27 -2.27 -3.30 9.48
CA LYS A 27 -2.64 -3.50 10.89
C LYS A 27 -2.16 -2.31 11.71
N SER A 28 -3.07 -1.75 12.50
CA SER A 28 -2.72 -0.68 13.43
C SER A 28 -2.10 -1.20 14.74
N ARG A 29 -2.33 -2.48 15.07
CA ARG A 29 -1.86 -3.14 16.29
C ARG A 29 -1.33 -4.52 15.99
N VAL A 30 -0.02 -4.70 16.07
CA VAL A 30 0.64 -5.98 15.75
C VAL A 30 2.04 -6.00 16.34
N ARG A 31 2.50 -7.17 16.78
CA ARG A 31 3.88 -7.39 17.22
C ARG A 31 4.74 -7.73 16.00
N VAL A 32 5.92 -7.12 15.93
CA VAL A 32 6.87 -7.26 14.83
C VAL A 32 8.28 -7.43 15.38
N THR A 33 9.15 -8.02 14.58
CA THR A 33 10.58 -8.12 14.88
C THR A 33 11.30 -7.15 13.96
N LEU A 34 12.13 -6.28 14.53
CA LEU A 34 12.98 -5.37 13.78
C LEU A 34 14.07 -6.17 13.04
N ASP A 35 14.65 -5.57 12.00
CA ASP A 35 15.66 -6.24 11.18
C ASP A 35 16.98 -6.49 11.95
N ASP A 36 17.15 -5.86 13.12
CA ASP A 36 18.25 -6.10 14.07
C ASP A 36 17.93 -7.16 15.15
N GLY A 37 16.77 -7.80 15.07
CA GLY A 37 16.32 -8.87 15.97
C GLY A 37 15.62 -8.39 17.25
N ARG A 38 15.52 -7.08 17.49
CA ARG A 38 14.74 -6.55 18.64
C ARG A 38 13.24 -6.70 18.39
N GLU A 39 12.48 -6.86 19.47
CA GLU A 39 11.03 -6.98 19.42
C GLU A 39 10.34 -5.62 19.60
N ALA A 40 9.39 -5.32 18.71
CA ALA A 40 8.60 -4.09 18.71
C ALA A 40 7.09 -4.37 18.58
N GLY A 41 6.26 -3.44 19.04
CA GLY A 41 4.82 -3.43 18.81
C GLY A 41 4.41 -2.19 18.04
N LEU A 42 3.63 -2.37 16.97
CA LEU A 42 2.91 -1.27 16.32
C LEU A 42 1.66 -0.95 17.14
N MET A 43 1.46 0.32 17.45
CA MET A 43 0.28 0.84 18.16
C MET A 43 -0.12 2.18 17.55
N LEU A 44 -0.56 2.15 16.30
CA LEU A 44 -0.91 3.32 15.52
C LEU A 44 -2.43 3.54 15.49
N GLU A 45 -2.83 4.71 14.99
CA GLU A 45 -4.23 4.98 14.64
C GLU A 45 -4.74 3.99 13.59
N ARG A 46 -6.03 3.67 13.66
CA ARG A 46 -6.66 2.70 12.74
C ARG A 46 -6.87 3.31 11.36
N GLY A 47 -6.93 2.44 10.35
CA GLY A 47 -7.40 2.80 9.01
C GLY A 47 -6.39 3.57 8.16
N GLN A 48 -5.09 3.41 8.44
CA GLN A 48 -4.03 3.99 7.61
C GLN A 48 -3.01 2.92 7.23
N LEU A 49 -2.79 2.76 5.93
CA LEU A 49 -1.68 1.97 5.39
C LEU A 49 -0.34 2.60 5.80
N ILE A 50 0.60 1.78 6.24
CA ILE A 50 1.98 2.17 6.52
C ILE A 50 2.78 1.98 5.23
N ARG A 51 3.36 3.05 4.68
CA ARG A 51 4.18 2.99 3.47
C ARG A 51 5.63 2.61 3.78
N GLY A 52 6.28 1.94 2.82
CA GLY A 52 7.73 1.84 2.80
C GLY A 52 8.37 3.24 2.78
N GLY A 53 9.43 3.40 3.54
CA GLY A 53 10.12 4.68 3.74
C GLY A 53 9.66 5.45 4.97
N GLU A 54 8.43 5.24 5.46
CA GLU A 54 7.92 5.93 6.65
C GLU A 54 8.77 5.66 7.89
N LEU A 55 8.84 6.67 8.76
CA LEU A 55 9.53 6.60 10.04
C LEU A 55 8.50 6.45 11.16
N LEU A 56 8.67 5.43 12.00
CA LEU A 56 7.85 5.20 13.18
C LEU A 56 8.68 5.47 14.43
N GLY A 57 8.06 6.13 15.41
CA GLY A 57 8.70 6.50 16.67
C GLY A 57 7.99 5.94 17.88
N ASP A 58 8.74 5.79 18.96
CA ASP A 58 8.19 5.64 20.30
C ASP A 58 7.71 6.99 20.87
N GLU A 59 7.00 6.94 22.01
CA GLU A 59 6.48 8.14 22.68
C GLU A 59 7.59 9.10 23.14
N THR A 60 8.72 8.55 23.56
CA THR A 60 9.87 9.29 24.09
C THR A 60 10.75 9.91 23.00
N GLY A 61 10.66 9.43 21.76
CA GLY A 61 11.50 9.85 20.63
C GLY A 61 12.91 9.26 20.66
N SER A 62 13.14 8.23 21.46
CA SER A 62 14.42 7.53 21.58
C SER A 62 14.66 6.54 20.44
N GLU A 63 13.59 5.96 19.90
CA GLU A 63 13.67 5.00 18.80
C GLU A 63 13.02 5.57 17.55
N VAL A 64 13.72 5.44 16.42
CA VAL A 64 13.24 5.84 15.10
C VAL A 64 13.41 4.65 14.17
N ILE A 65 12.32 4.02 13.79
CA ILE A 65 12.33 2.80 12.99
C ILE A 65 11.83 3.11 11.59
N ARG A 66 12.64 2.84 10.57
CA ARG A 66 12.22 2.97 9.16
C ARG A 66 11.49 1.72 8.70
N VAL A 67 10.32 1.90 8.10
CA VAL A 67 9.56 0.79 7.52
C VAL A 67 10.07 0.51 6.10
N LEU A 68 10.26 -0.76 5.78
CA LEU A 68 10.55 -1.25 4.43
C LEU A 68 9.39 -2.14 3.97
N ALA A 69 8.98 -1.99 2.71
CA ALA A 69 8.01 -2.91 2.12
C ALA A 69 8.72 -4.23 1.78
N ALA A 70 8.26 -5.33 2.38
CA ALA A 70 8.81 -6.66 2.12
C ALA A 70 8.53 -7.08 0.66
N ALA A 71 9.43 -7.90 0.11
CA ALA A 71 9.15 -8.60 -1.15
C ALA A 71 8.10 -9.68 -0.91
N GLU A 72 7.01 -9.63 -1.69
CA GLU A 72 5.89 -10.55 -1.63
C GLU A 72 5.70 -11.22 -2.99
N GLU A 73 4.99 -12.36 -3.01
CA GLU A 73 4.65 -13.03 -4.27
C GLU A 73 3.54 -12.24 -4.97
N VAL A 74 3.89 -11.63 -6.09
CA VAL A 74 3.03 -10.70 -6.81
C VAL A 74 2.95 -11.07 -8.28
N SER A 75 1.81 -10.73 -8.87
CA SER A 75 1.60 -10.72 -10.31
C SER A 75 1.78 -9.31 -10.84
N THR A 76 2.79 -9.11 -11.69
CA THR A 76 3.12 -7.84 -12.32
C THR A 76 2.82 -7.88 -13.81
N VAL A 77 2.17 -6.84 -14.29
CA VAL A 77 1.76 -6.67 -15.68
C VAL A 77 2.42 -5.41 -16.21
N ARG A 78 3.31 -5.57 -17.19
CA ARG A 78 4.01 -4.46 -17.85
C ARG A 78 3.49 -4.31 -19.26
N CYS A 79 3.16 -3.08 -19.66
CA CYS A 79 2.70 -2.80 -21.02
C CYS A 79 2.95 -1.34 -21.39
N ALA A 80 3.38 -1.09 -22.63
CA ALA A 80 3.53 0.26 -23.15
C ALA A 80 2.20 0.92 -23.55
N ASP A 81 1.14 0.11 -23.75
CA ASP A 81 -0.21 0.61 -24.01
C ASP A 81 -0.90 0.98 -22.69
N SER A 82 -0.93 2.28 -22.40
CA SER A 82 -1.56 2.82 -21.20
C SER A 82 -3.06 2.56 -21.14
N LEU A 83 -3.75 2.54 -22.30
CA LEU A 83 -5.19 2.23 -22.35
C LEU A 83 -5.46 0.79 -21.93
N LEU A 84 -4.59 -0.13 -22.34
CA LEU A 84 -4.71 -1.53 -21.97
C LEU A 84 -4.44 -1.74 -20.47
N LEU A 85 -3.43 -1.07 -19.90
CA LEU A 85 -3.19 -1.07 -18.45
C LEU A 85 -4.37 -0.48 -17.67
N MET A 86 -4.96 0.63 -18.13
CA MET A 86 -6.13 1.23 -17.50
C MET A 86 -7.34 0.27 -17.49
N ARG A 87 -7.55 -0.49 -18.57
CA ARG A 87 -8.60 -1.53 -18.61
C ARG A 87 -8.34 -2.64 -17.59
N ALA A 88 -7.11 -3.12 -17.47
CA ALA A 88 -6.76 -4.10 -16.45
C ALA A 88 -6.98 -3.55 -15.03
N ALA A 89 -6.52 -2.34 -14.76
CA ALA A 89 -6.72 -1.68 -13.47
C ALA A 89 -8.22 -1.53 -13.13
N TYR A 90 -9.04 -1.14 -14.10
CA TYR A 90 -10.50 -1.06 -13.94
C TYR A 90 -11.13 -2.41 -13.56
N HIS A 91 -10.77 -3.49 -14.27
CA HIS A 91 -11.32 -4.82 -14.00
C HIS A 91 -10.83 -5.42 -12.67
N LEU A 92 -9.58 -5.16 -12.28
CA LEU A 92 -9.03 -5.55 -10.97
C LEU A 92 -9.69 -4.74 -9.84
N GLY A 93 -9.86 -3.43 -10.03
CA GLY A 93 -10.54 -2.55 -9.08
C GLY A 93 -12.01 -2.93 -8.85
N ASN A 94 -12.74 -3.30 -9.90
CA ASN A 94 -14.13 -3.81 -9.79
C ASN A 94 -14.25 -5.11 -8.98
N ARG A 95 -13.14 -5.79 -8.72
CA ARG A 95 -13.07 -7.00 -7.88
C ARG A 95 -12.53 -6.71 -6.48
N HIS A 96 -12.34 -5.43 -6.15
CA HIS A 96 -11.74 -4.97 -4.88
C HIS A 96 -10.34 -5.54 -4.63
N VAL A 97 -9.58 -5.76 -5.70
CA VAL A 97 -8.20 -6.24 -5.60
C VAL A 97 -7.30 -5.08 -5.17
N PRO A 98 -6.50 -5.22 -4.10
CA PRO A 98 -5.43 -4.29 -3.79
C PRO A 98 -4.49 -4.18 -4.99
N LEU A 99 -4.30 -2.96 -5.51
CA LEU A 99 -3.61 -2.76 -6.77
C LEU A 99 -2.56 -1.66 -6.64
N GLN A 100 -1.31 -1.99 -6.94
CA GLN A 100 -0.27 -1.01 -7.17
C GLN A 100 -0.32 -0.60 -8.64
N ILE A 101 -0.35 0.71 -8.88
CA ILE A 101 -0.35 1.31 -10.21
C ILE A 101 0.85 2.25 -10.27
N ASP A 102 1.65 2.11 -11.30
CA ASP A 102 2.82 2.97 -11.54
C ASP A 102 3.04 3.11 -13.04
N ASP A 103 4.01 3.93 -13.43
CA ASP A 103 4.30 4.16 -14.85
C ASP A 103 4.73 2.85 -15.54
N GLY A 104 3.95 2.46 -16.56
CA GLY A 104 4.18 1.27 -17.36
C GLY A 104 3.86 -0.08 -16.71
N PHE A 105 3.28 -0.12 -15.49
CA PHE A 105 2.84 -1.39 -14.90
C PHE A 105 1.68 -1.30 -13.91
N VAL A 106 1.00 -2.44 -13.75
CA VAL A 106 0.13 -2.71 -12.59
C VAL A 106 0.60 -3.97 -11.88
N ARG A 107 0.42 -4.03 -10.56
CA ARG A 107 0.84 -5.15 -9.73
C ARG A 107 -0.19 -5.45 -8.64
N TYR A 108 -0.43 -6.73 -8.38
CA TYR A 108 -1.33 -7.23 -7.34
C TYR A 108 -0.73 -8.49 -6.68
N GLN A 109 -1.22 -8.87 -5.51
CA GLN A 109 -0.83 -10.14 -4.88
C GLN A 109 -1.16 -11.31 -5.80
N HIS A 110 -0.25 -12.28 -5.92
CA HIS A 110 -0.39 -13.36 -6.89
C HIS A 110 -1.71 -14.13 -6.70
N ASP A 111 -2.48 -14.25 -7.77
CA ASP A 111 -3.72 -15.02 -7.84
C ASP A 111 -3.91 -15.53 -9.27
N HIS A 112 -3.91 -16.84 -9.46
CA HIS A 112 -3.99 -17.47 -10.78
C HIS A 112 -5.30 -17.14 -11.52
N VAL A 113 -6.42 -16.92 -10.83
CA VAL A 113 -7.71 -16.57 -11.45
C VAL A 113 -7.67 -15.13 -11.97
N LEU A 114 -7.07 -14.22 -11.20
CA LEU A 114 -6.85 -12.85 -11.65
C LEU A 114 -5.87 -12.81 -12.83
N ASP A 115 -4.82 -13.64 -12.79
CA ASP A 115 -3.86 -13.73 -13.89
C ASP A 115 -4.50 -14.20 -15.20
N GLU A 116 -5.35 -15.23 -15.16
CA GLU A 116 -6.10 -15.69 -16.33
C GLU A 116 -7.02 -14.61 -16.88
N MET A 117 -7.69 -13.86 -16.00
CA MET A 117 -8.54 -12.73 -16.40
C MET A 117 -7.72 -11.64 -17.10
N VAL A 118 -6.57 -11.26 -16.55
CA VAL A 118 -5.68 -10.25 -17.15
C VAL A 118 -5.09 -10.74 -18.47
N ARG A 119 -4.69 -12.02 -18.56
CA ARG A 119 -4.27 -12.64 -19.83
C ARG A 119 -5.40 -12.63 -20.88
N GLY A 120 -6.64 -12.84 -20.44
CA GLY A 120 -7.83 -12.73 -21.30
C GLY A 120 -8.06 -11.33 -21.88
N LEU A 121 -7.52 -10.27 -21.25
CA LEU A 121 -7.50 -8.91 -21.79
C LEU A 121 -6.39 -8.68 -22.82
N GLY A 122 -5.53 -9.68 -23.07
CA GLY A 122 -4.39 -9.59 -23.99
C GLY A 122 -3.08 -9.12 -23.35
N LEU A 123 -3.00 -9.10 -22.02
CA LEU A 123 -1.80 -8.69 -21.28
C LEU A 123 -0.95 -9.90 -20.86
N GLN A 124 0.36 -9.67 -20.71
CA GLN A 124 1.27 -10.67 -20.15
C GLN A 124 1.43 -10.43 -18.64
N VAL A 125 1.34 -11.51 -17.86
CA VAL A 125 1.49 -11.50 -16.40
C VAL A 125 2.77 -12.22 -16.03
N THR A 126 3.63 -11.56 -15.24
CA THR A 126 4.85 -12.12 -14.66
C THR A 126 4.66 -12.30 -13.16
N VAL A 127 4.89 -13.50 -12.65
CA VAL A 127 4.92 -13.75 -11.19
C VAL A 127 6.35 -13.51 -10.69
N GLU A 128 6.51 -12.67 -9.67
CA GLU A 128 7.82 -12.30 -9.12
C GLU A 128 7.75 -12.03 -7.61
N GLN A 129 8.91 -12.06 -6.94
CA GLN A 129 9.06 -11.55 -5.58
C GLN A 129 9.41 -10.06 -5.65
N ALA A 130 8.50 -9.17 -5.27
CA ALA A 130 8.77 -7.74 -5.30
C ALA A 130 8.03 -6.99 -4.19
N PRO A 131 8.55 -5.81 -3.75
CA PRO A 131 7.81 -4.94 -2.85
C PRO A 131 6.46 -4.55 -3.44
N PHE A 132 5.43 -4.55 -2.59
CA PHE A 132 4.07 -4.29 -3.02
C PHE A 132 3.48 -3.06 -2.33
N GLU A 133 3.22 -1.99 -3.08
CA GLU A 133 2.68 -0.72 -2.56
C GLU A 133 1.34 -0.38 -3.23
N PRO A 134 0.23 -1.02 -2.83
CA PRO A 134 -1.05 -0.76 -3.47
C PRO A 134 -1.55 0.66 -3.21
N GLU A 135 -2.43 1.14 -4.08
CA GLU A 135 -3.17 2.38 -3.86
C GLU A 135 -3.91 2.34 -2.52
N ALA A 136 -3.86 3.46 -1.80
CA ALA A 136 -4.37 3.51 -0.43
C ALA A 136 -5.91 3.46 -0.35
N GLY A 137 -6.61 3.65 -1.47
CA GLY A 137 -8.07 3.80 -1.53
C GLY A 137 -8.86 2.66 -0.90
N ALA A 138 -8.32 1.43 -0.87
CA ALA A 138 -8.96 0.28 -0.21
C ALA A 138 -8.69 0.21 1.31
N TYR A 139 -7.68 0.93 1.80
CA TYR A 139 -7.14 0.80 3.16
C TYR A 139 -7.24 2.08 3.99
N GLN A 140 -7.53 3.21 3.36
CA GLN A 140 -7.83 4.46 4.04
C GLN A 140 -9.33 4.51 4.36
N SER A 141 -9.65 4.47 5.65
CA SER A 141 -10.97 4.93 6.10
C SER A 141 -10.97 6.46 5.96
N ALA A 142 -11.74 7.01 5.02
CA ALA A 142 -11.98 8.44 5.01
C ALA A 142 -12.47 8.87 6.41
N PRO A 143 -11.93 9.93 7.01
CA PRO A 143 -12.53 10.47 8.22
C PRO A 143 -13.96 10.90 7.87
N HIS A 144 -14.95 10.24 8.46
CA HIS A 144 -16.34 10.64 8.36
C HIS A 144 -16.54 12.02 9.02
N SER A 145 -16.31 13.11 8.29
CA SER A 145 -17.00 14.37 8.55
C SER A 145 -18.31 14.36 7.76
N HIS A 146 -19.38 13.83 8.38
CA HIS A 146 -20.74 14.11 7.92
C HIS A 146 -21.09 15.56 8.23
N SER A 147 -20.64 16.50 7.39
CA SER A 147 -21.34 17.78 7.23
C SER A 147 -22.05 17.74 5.89
N HIS A 148 -23.37 17.56 5.92
CA HIS A 148 -24.22 17.88 4.78
C HIS A 148 -24.05 19.36 4.45
N SER A 149 -23.32 19.66 3.39
CA SER A 149 -23.38 20.95 2.71
C SER A 149 -23.66 20.68 1.23
N ASP A 150 -24.82 21.18 0.82
CA ASP A 150 -25.40 21.07 -0.52
C ASP A 150 -24.52 21.64 -1.65
N HIS A 151 -24.38 20.83 -2.72
CA HIS A 151 -24.17 21.18 -4.14
C HIS A 151 -22.83 21.82 -4.61
N PRO A 152 -22.50 21.81 -5.93
CA PRO A 152 -23.07 21.09 -7.08
C PRO A 152 -22.05 20.28 -7.92
N PHE A 153 -22.55 19.32 -8.70
CA PHE A 153 -21.83 18.63 -9.78
C PHE A 153 -21.27 19.64 -10.80
N VAL A 154 -19.96 19.59 -11.05
CA VAL A 154 -19.31 20.29 -12.16
C VAL A 154 -19.61 19.54 -13.46
N ARG A 155 -20.37 20.16 -14.36
CA ARG A 155 -20.46 19.72 -15.76
C ARG A 155 -19.14 20.08 -16.45
N VAL A 156 -18.44 19.08 -16.97
CA VAL A 156 -17.28 19.29 -17.85
C VAL A 156 -17.81 19.79 -19.20
N ALA A 157 -17.26 20.92 -19.66
CA ALA A 157 -17.53 21.46 -20.98
C ALA A 157 -16.96 20.53 -22.06
N GLN A 158 -17.78 20.20 -23.05
CA GLN A 158 -17.34 19.50 -24.25
C GLN A 158 -16.52 20.46 -25.12
N HIS A 159 -15.36 20.00 -25.60
CA HIS A 159 -14.72 20.47 -26.81
C HIS A 159 -14.35 19.24 -27.64
#